data_AF-A0ABD5XRR8-F1
#
_entry.id   AF-A0ABD5XRR8-F1
#
_cell.length_a   1.000
_cell.length_b   1.000
_cell.length_c   1.000
_cell.angle_alpha   90.00
_cell.angle_beta   90.00
_cell.angle_gamma   90.00
#
_symmetry.space_group_name_H-M   'P 1'
#
loop_
_entity.id
_entity.type
_entity.pdbx_description
1 polymer ?
#
loop_
_entity_poly.entity_id
_entity_poly.type
_entity_poly.pdbx_seq_one_letter_code
_entity_poly.pdbx_strand_id
1 'polypeptide(L)'
;MSERDADGDRADDPPAPRPDADPPGGGEPPTVEALIQSLETLEEVVDDTEERRKVREAMRAARGLATREPPSVFGRVVRGFDRSDLAEALLGSVLFGIPMLVEGGTTEVGAVLASRPPALVGTAVVTVLLVIGILYVADFQDVRVHKPILGVVPRRLVGVLGVAFVTAVVGLTAWGRVDWAAPAVALGSTLVATLPMAVGAALGDLLPG
;
A
#
# COMPACT_ATOMS: atom_id res chain seq x y z
N MET A 1 -32.97 59.64 47.37
CA MET A 1 -33.66 58.91 46.30
C MET A 1 -32.63 58.67 45.19
N SER A 2 -32.17 57.43 45.09
CA SER A 2 -31.43 56.73 44.01
C SER A 2 -30.14 57.30 43.37
N GLU A 3 -29.19 56.36 43.19
CA GLU A 3 -28.12 56.29 42.17
C GLU A 3 -26.83 57.11 42.32
N ARG A 4 -25.73 56.45 42.69
CA ARG A 4 -24.75 55.90 41.72
C ARG A 4 -23.60 55.16 42.44
N ASP A 5 -23.56 53.85 42.20
CA ASP A 5 -22.35 53.04 42.23
C ASP A 5 -21.34 53.56 41.19
N ALA A 6 -20.06 53.65 41.56
CA ALA A 6 -18.90 53.47 40.69
C ALA A 6 -17.61 53.77 41.48
N ASP A 7 -17.25 52.91 42.44
CA ASP A 7 -15.85 52.76 42.85
C ASP A 7 -15.30 51.54 42.11
N GLY A 8 -14.70 51.82 40.95
CA GLY A 8 -14.07 50.81 40.11
C GLY A 8 -12.73 50.42 40.71
N ASP A 9 -12.76 49.31 41.44
CA ASP A 9 -11.64 48.47 41.84
C ASP A 9 -10.66 48.27 40.67
N ARG A 10 -9.56 49.03 40.67
CA ARG A 10 -8.40 48.76 39.82
C ARG A 10 -7.58 47.67 40.51
N ALA A 11 -8.07 46.44 40.39
CA ALA A 11 -7.27 45.27 40.68
C ALA A 11 -6.20 45.12 39.59
N ASP A 12 -4.96 44.91 40.03
CA ASP A 12 -3.80 44.57 39.21
C ASP A 12 -4.11 43.37 38.30
N ASP A 13 -4.29 43.62 37.00
CA ASP A 13 -4.32 42.55 36.00
C ASP A 13 -2.94 41.87 35.97
N PRO A 14 -2.85 40.54 36.11
CA PRO A 14 -1.60 39.83 35.90
C PRO A 14 -1.14 40.04 34.45
N PRO A 15 0.18 40.17 34.20
CA PRO A 15 0.68 40.37 32.85
C PRO A 15 0.19 39.23 31.96
N ALA A 16 -0.37 39.60 30.80
CA ALA A 16 -0.90 38.67 29.82
C ALA A 16 0.13 37.55 29.51
N PRO A 17 -0.33 36.30 29.27
CA PRO A 17 0.55 35.24 28.80
C PRO A 17 1.29 35.76 27.56
N ARG A 18 2.63 35.71 27.62
CA ARG A 18 3.45 36.01 26.44
C ARG A 18 2.93 35.11 25.31
N PRO A 19 2.65 35.63 24.11
CA PRO A 19 2.39 34.77 22.97
C PRO A 19 3.57 33.82 22.85
N ASP A 20 3.26 32.52 22.85
CA ASP A 20 4.22 31.44 22.66
C ASP A 20 5.17 31.87 21.55
N ALA A 21 6.46 31.94 21.88
CA ALA A 21 7.47 32.22 20.90
C ALA A 21 7.29 31.23 19.75
N ASP A 22 7.04 31.75 18.55
CA ASP A 22 7.06 30.96 17.32
C ASP A 22 8.30 30.06 17.33
N PRO A 23 8.16 28.74 17.11
CA PRO A 23 9.31 27.87 17.03
C PRO A 23 10.24 28.38 15.92
N PRO A 24 11.54 28.58 16.19
CA PRO A 24 12.44 29.17 15.22
C PRO A 24 12.71 28.17 14.09
N GLY A 25 12.24 28.50 12.89
CA GLY A 25 12.87 28.11 11.63
C GLY A 25 12.39 26.79 11.02
N GLY A 26 12.24 26.81 9.68
CA GLY A 26 11.88 25.67 8.85
C GLY A 26 12.85 24.50 8.95
N GLY A 27 12.59 23.59 9.88
CA GLY A 27 13.32 22.35 10.06
C GLY A 27 12.87 21.27 9.08
N GLU A 28 13.86 20.61 8.47
CA GLU A 28 13.78 19.28 7.90
C GLU A 28 12.79 18.38 8.68
N PRO A 29 12.00 17.51 8.04
CA PRO A 29 11.17 16.53 8.76
C PRO A 29 11.98 15.81 9.85
N PRO A 30 11.39 15.50 11.01
CA PRO A 30 12.13 14.94 12.15
C PRO A 30 12.84 13.65 11.74
N THR A 31 14.17 13.72 11.62
CA THR A 31 15.01 12.57 11.26
C THR A 31 15.43 11.83 12.53
N VAL A 32 15.72 10.53 12.37
CA VAL A 32 16.27 9.71 13.47
C VAL A 32 17.61 10.28 13.95
N GLU A 33 18.38 10.90 13.05
CA GLU A 33 19.64 11.57 13.38
C GLU A 33 19.44 12.79 14.28
N ALA A 34 18.44 13.65 13.95
CA ALA A 34 18.10 14.81 14.78
C ALA A 34 17.59 14.39 16.18
N LEU A 35 16.88 13.26 16.27
CA LEU A 35 16.45 12.67 17.54
C LEU A 35 17.65 12.18 18.38
N ILE A 36 18.64 11.52 17.75
CA ILE A 36 19.85 11.06 18.44
C ILE A 36 20.63 12.24 19.01
N GLN A 37 20.83 13.29 18.20
CA GLN A 37 21.52 14.51 18.66
C GLN A 37 20.80 15.17 19.85
N SER A 38 19.46 15.23 19.80
CA SER A 38 18.66 15.79 20.90
C SER A 38 18.78 14.98 22.19
N LEU A 39 18.89 13.65 22.10
CA LEU A 39 19.09 12.77 23.26
C LEU A 39 20.50 12.88 23.83
N GLU A 40 21.53 13.11 23.02
CA GLU A 40 22.90 13.35 23.48
C GLU A 40 23.00 14.65 24.28
N THR A 41 22.40 15.72 23.78
CA THR A 41 22.30 17.00 24.54
C THR A 41 21.56 16.81 25.87
N LEU A 42 20.50 16.00 25.88
CA LEU A 42 19.74 15.72 27.10
C LEU A 42 20.56 14.91 28.12
N GLU A 43 21.43 13.99 27.69
CA GLU A 43 22.30 13.22 28.59
C GLU A 43 23.33 14.10 29.32
N GLU A 44 23.80 15.17 28.67
CA GLU A 44 24.76 16.12 29.24
C GLU A 44 24.16 17.01 30.35
N VAL A 45 22.86 17.32 30.23
CA VAL A 45 22.16 18.24 31.15
C VAL A 45 21.51 17.51 32.33
N VAL A 46 21.26 16.21 32.21
CA VAL A 46 20.58 15.42 33.24
C VAL A 46 21.54 15.04 34.37
N ASP A 47 21.21 15.44 35.60
CA ASP A 47 22.01 15.17 36.79
C ASP A 47 21.73 13.80 37.42
N ASP A 48 20.49 13.32 37.36
CA ASP A 48 20.03 12.09 38.02
C ASP A 48 20.50 10.80 37.33
N THR A 49 20.88 9.79 38.13
CA THR A 49 21.45 8.54 37.60
C THR A 49 20.41 7.65 36.91
N GLU A 50 19.17 7.64 37.39
CA GLU A 50 18.06 6.90 36.77
C GLU A 50 17.60 7.56 35.48
N GLU A 51 17.57 8.89 35.42
CA GLU A 51 17.25 9.63 34.21
C GLU A 51 18.32 9.43 33.13
N ARG A 52 19.62 9.49 33.47
CA ARG A 52 20.70 9.13 32.53
C ARG A 52 20.57 7.70 31.99
N ARG A 53 20.06 6.76 32.80
CA ARG A 53 19.83 5.36 32.37
C ARG A 53 18.75 5.29 31.29
N LYS A 54 17.66 6.05 31.45
CA LYS A 54 16.56 6.13 30.48
C LYS A 54 16.98 6.80 29.17
N VAL A 55 17.77 7.87 29.23
CA VAL A 55 18.32 8.53 28.02
C VAL A 55 19.20 7.57 27.22
N ARG A 56 20.07 6.80 27.89
CA ARG A 56 20.91 5.78 27.24
C ARG A 56 20.11 4.63 26.62
N GLU A 57 18.95 4.30 27.17
CA GLU A 57 18.05 3.28 26.62
C GLU A 57 17.33 3.82 25.37
N ALA A 58 16.83 5.05 25.43
CA ALA A 58 16.23 5.74 24.29
C ALA A 58 17.23 5.92 23.14
N MET A 59 18.48 6.29 23.45
CA MET A 59 19.56 6.43 22.46
C MET A 59 19.89 5.09 21.78
N ARG A 60 19.89 3.98 22.54
CA ARG A 60 20.05 2.63 21.97
C ARG A 60 18.90 2.24 21.04
N ALA A 61 17.65 2.56 21.41
CA ALA A 61 16.50 2.31 20.57
C ALA A 61 16.54 3.15 19.27
N ALA A 62 16.87 4.45 19.39
CA ALA A 62 16.99 5.35 18.25
C ALA A 62 18.09 4.91 17.27
N ARG A 63 19.28 4.53 17.76
CA ARG A 63 20.36 3.99 16.91
C ARG A 63 19.97 2.65 16.25
N GLY A 64 19.17 1.82 16.93
CA GLY A 64 18.59 0.61 16.35
C GLY A 64 17.59 0.88 15.22
N LEU A 65 16.94 2.05 15.22
CA LEU A 65 16.08 2.51 14.12
C LEU A 65 16.89 3.14 12.99
N ALA A 66 17.97 3.87 13.29
CA ALA A 66 18.86 4.47 12.29
C ALA A 66 19.61 3.41 11.44
N THR A 67 19.88 2.25 12.05
CA THR A 67 20.54 1.12 11.38
C THR A 67 19.58 0.19 10.64
N ARG A 68 18.27 0.33 10.86
CA ARG A 68 17.28 -0.26 9.96
C ARG A 68 17.29 0.58 8.70
N GLU A 69 18.05 0.12 7.71
CA GLU A 69 17.95 0.67 6.36
C GLU A 69 16.46 0.73 5.98
N PRO A 70 15.97 1.87 5.42
CA PRO A 70 14.66 1.87 4.80
C PRO A 70 14.63 0.72 3.78
N PRO A 71 13.50 0.02 3.59
CA PRO A 71 13.42 -1.04 2.59
C PRO A 71 13.85 -0.46 1.25
N SER A 72 15.08 -0.75 0.85
CA SER A 72 15.70 -0.25 -0.36
C SER A 72 15.07 -1.02 -1.52
N VAL A 73 14.15 -0.36 -2.22
CA VAL A 73 13.45 -0.91 -3.39
C VAL A 73 14.40 -1.22 -4.54
N PHE A 74 15.64 -0.70 -4.50
CA PHE A 74 16.67 -0.98 -5.49
C PHE A 74 18.04 -1.05 -4.83
N GLY A 75 18.79 -2.13 -5.08
CA GLY A 75 20.22 -2.18 -4.79
C GLY A 75 20.76 -3.34 -3.94
N ARG A 76 20.05 -4.47 -3.84
CA ARG A 76 20.68 -5.67 -3.25
C ARG A 76 21.54 -6.36 -4.32
N VAL A 77 22.85 -6.47 -4.07
CA VAL A 77 23.74 -7.35 -4.85
C VAL A 77 23.27 -8.78 -4.61
N VAL A 78 22.48 -9.31 -5.54
CA VAL A 78 21.89 -10.65 -5.50
C VAL A 78 23.02 -11.68 -5.63
N ARG A 79 23.41 -12.31 -4.51
CA ARG A 79 24.18 -13.57 -4.52
C ARG A 79 23.21 -14.72 -4.26
N GLY A 80 22.92 -15.48 -5.31
CA GLY A 80 21.95 -16.59 -5.28
C GLY A 80 20.59 -16.17 -5.85
N PHE A 81 19.91 -17.09 -6.55
CA PHE A 81 18.55 -16.88 -7.06
C PHE A 81 17.61 -17.73 -6.22
N ASP A 82 16.99 -17.09 -5.23
CA ASP A 82 16.11 -17.75 -4.28
C ASP A 82 14.68 -17.84 -4.81
N ARG A 83 13.81 -18.63 -4.15
CA ARG A 83 12.39 -18.76 -4.58
C ARG A 83 11.64 -17.43 -4.53
N SER A 84 12.06 -16.54 -3.64
CA SER A 84 11.54 -15.17 -3.53
C SER A 84 11.90 -14.33 -4.75
N ASP A 85 13.15 -14.42 -5.23
CA ASP A 85 13.60 -13.70 -6.42
C ASP A 85 12.90 -14.20 -7.69
N LEU A 86 12.63 -15.51 -7.78
CA LEU A 86 11.82 -16.07 -8.85
C LEU A 86 10.40 -15.51 -8.83
N ALA A 87 9.79 -15.39 -7.65
CA ALA A 87 8.44 -14.85 -7.50
C ALA A 87 8.41 -13.37 -7.89
N GLU A 88 9.41 -12.58 -7.49
CA GLU A 88 9.52 -11.15 -7.83
C GLU A 88 9.77 -10.94 -9.32
N ALA A 89 10.69 -11.71 -9.91
CA ALA A 89 10.96 -11.66 -11.35
C ALA A 89 9.75 -12.11 -12.18
N LEU A 90 9.06 -13.16 -11.75
CA LEU A 90 7.83 -13.63 -12.39
C LEU A 90 6.74 -12.57 -12.28
N LEU A 91 6.58 -11.95 -11.11
CA LEU A 91 5.60 -10.89 -10.90
C LEU A 91 5.87 -9.67 -11.78
N GLY A 92 7.12 -9.20 -11.82
CA GLY A 92 7.52 -8.10 -12.71
C GLY A 92 7.30 -8.44 -14.18
N SER A 93 7.67 -9.66 -14.60
CA SER A 93 7.47 -10.13 -15.97
C SER A 93 5.98 -10.19 -16.37
N VAL A 94 5.10 -10.55 -15.43
CA VAL A 94 3.65 -10.60 -15.63
C VAL A 94 3.08 -9.18 -15.69
N LEU A 95 3.47 -8.32 -14.75
CA LEU A 95 2.97 -6.95 -14.62
C LEU A 95 3.27 -6.11 -15.87
N PHE A 96 4.47 -6.23 -16.42
CA PHE A 96 4.90 -5.47 -17.60
C PHE A 96 4.71 -6.25 -18.91
N GLY A 97 4.92 -7.57 -18.89
CA GLY A 97 4.90 -8.39 -20.10
C GLY A 97 3.50 -8.68 -20.62
N ILE A 98 2.49 -8.83 -19.76
CA ILE A 98 1.12 -9.12 -20.22
C ILE A 98 0.49 -7.93 -20.95
N PRO A 99 0.57 -6.68 -20.45
CA PRO A 99 0.12 -5.52 -21.20
C PRO A 99 0.79 -5.40 -22.58
N MET A 100 2.10 -5.67 -22.66
CA MET A 100 2.85 -5.68 -23.93
C MET A 100 2.44 -6.84 -24.85
N LEU A 101 2.22 -8.03 -24.30
CA LEU A 101 1.76 -9.20 -25.06
C LEU A 101 0.38 -8.97 -25.67
N VAL A 102 -0.43 -8.14 -25.01
CA VAL A 102 -1.79 -7.76 -25.44
C VAL A 102 -1.80 -6.44 -26.23
N GLU A 103 -0.64 -5.86 -26.54
CA GLU A 103 -0.51 -4.64 -27.36
C GLU A 103 -1.01 -4.86 -28.80
N GLY A 104 -1.01 -6.11 -29.27
CA GLY A 104 -1.69 -6.55 -30.50
C GLY A 104 -3.23 -6.58 -30.41
N GLY A 105 -3.77 -6.33 -29.22
CA GLY A 105 -5.17 -6.08 -28.92
C GLY A 105 -5.86 -7.18 -28.10
N THR A 106 -6.49 -6.78 -26.99
CA THR A 106 -7.33 -7.63 -26.13
C THR A 106 -8.42 -8.35 -26.92
N THR A 107 -8.89 -7.74 -28.01
CA THR A 107 -10.05 -8.19 -28.77
C THR A 107 -9.70 -9.31 -29.74
N GLU A 108 -8.51 -9.26 -30.32
CA GLU A 108 -7.94 -10.27 -31.20
C GLU A 108 -7.68 -11.57 -30.41
N VAL A 109 -7.07 -11.45 -29.23
CA VAL A 109 -6.89 -12.58 -28.31
C VAL A 109 -8.25 -13.09 -27.84
N GLY A 110 -9.18 -12.18 -27.53
CA GLY A 110 -10.56 -12.51 -27.15
C GLY A 110 -11.30 -13.31 -28.21
N ALA A 111 -11.12 -13.00 -29.50
CA ALA A 111 -11.72 -13.73 -30.60
C ALA A 111 -11.16 -15.16 -30.74
N VAL A 112 -9.83 -15.32 -30.57
CA VAL A 112 -9.20 -16.65 -30.54
C VAL A 112 -9.73 -17.47 -29.37
N LEU A 113 -9.86 -16.86 -28.19
CA LEU A 113 -10.38 -17.52 -27.00
C LEU A 113 -11.86 -17.92 -27.15
N ALA A 114 -12.67 -17.06 -27.76
CA ALA A 114 -14.08 -17.33 -28.06
C ALA A 114 -14.27 -18.57 -28.94
N SER A 115 -13.33 -18.83 -29.86
CA SER A 115 -13.35 -20.02 -30.72
C SER A 115 -12.87 -21.30 -30.01
N ARG A 116 -12.27 -21.19 -28.82
CA ARG A 116 -11.63 -22.31 -28.08
C ARG A 116 -12.05 -22.30 -26.61
N PRO A 117 -13.22 -22.88 -26.27
CA PRO A 117 -13.71 -22.92 -24.89
C PRO A 117 -12.72 -23.46 -23.85
N PRO A 118 -11.89 -24.50 -24.14
CA PRO A 118 -10.87 -24.95 -23.20
C PRO A 118 -9.79 -23.89 -22.92
N ALA A 119 -9.41 -23.10 -23.92
CA ALA A 119 -8.45 -22.02 -23.75
C ALA A 119 -9.04 -20.89 -22.90
N LEU A 120 -10.32 -20.58 -23.07
CA LEU A 120 -11.04 -19.59 -22.27
C LEU A 120 -11.09 -20.00 -20.79
N VAL A 121 -11.48 -21.25 -20.51
CA VAL A 121 -11.44 -21.78 -19.14
C VAL A 121 -10.02 -21.79 -18.60
N GLY A 122 -9.04 -22.19 -19.42
CA GLY A 122 -7.62 -22.17 -19.06
C GLY A 122 -7.14 -20.78 -18.63
N THR A 123 -7.49 -19.73 -19.40
CA THR A 123 -7.16 -18.34 -19.04
C THR A 123 -7.81 -17.93 -17.73
N ALA A 124 -9.08 -18.26 -17.50
CA ALA A 124 -9.74 -17.96 -16.23
C ALA A 124 -9.06 -18.64 -15.05
N VAL A 125 -8.74 -19.93 -15.19
CA VAL A 125 -8.04 -20.72 -14.17
C VAL A 125 -6.65 -20.15 -13.90
N VAL A 126 -5.88 -19.82 -14.93
CA VAL A 126 -4.56 -19.21 -14.79
C VAL A 126 -4.66 -17.88 -14.04
N THR A 127 -5.61 -17.01 -14.40
CA THR A 127 -5.86 -15.75 -13.69
C THR A 127 -6.13 -15.98 -12.21
N VAL A 128 -7.02 -16.93 -11.87
CA VAL A 128 -7.35 -17.26 -10.48
C VAL A 128 -6.14 -17.81 -9.74
N LEU A 129 -5.41 -18.77 -10.32
CA LEU A 129 -4.23 -19.37 -9.70
C LEU A 129 -3.12 -18.34 -9.47
N LEU A 130 -2.92 -17.43 -10.42
CA LEU A 130 -1.96 -16.35 -10.32
C LEU A 130 -2.31 -15.41 -9.15
N VAL A 131 -3.57 -15.00 -9.05
CA VAL A 131 -4.05 -14.18 -7.91
C VAL A 131 -3.91 -14.95 -6.59
N ILE A 132 -4.22 -16.25 -6.56
CA ILE A 132 -4.00 -17.08 -5.36
C ILE A 132 -2.51 -17.10 -5.00
N GLY A 133 -1.62 -17.26 -5.98
CA GLY A 133 -0.17 -17.20 -5.79
C GLY A 133 0.27 -15.88 -5.16
N ILE A 134 -0.21 -14.75 -5.69
CA ILE A 134 0.09 -13.42 -5.19
C ILE A 134 -0.46 -13.22 -3.76
N LEU A 135 -1.71 -13.61 -3.51
CA LEU A 135 -2.38 -13.32 -2.24
C LEU A 135 -2.04 -14.29 -1.10
N TYR A 136 -1.66 -15.54 -1.39
CA TYR A 136 -1.57 -16.63 -0.40
C TYR A 136 -0.28 -17.46 -0.44
N VAL A 137 0.48 -17.47 -1.53
CA VAL A 137 1.77 -18.21 -1.61
C VAL A 137 2.94 -17.30 -1.25
N ALA A 138 2.80 -15.99 -1.43
CA ALA A 138 3.72 -15.02 -0.86
C ALA A 138 3.47 -14.97 0.66
N ASP A 139 4.45 -15.41 1.44
CA ASP A 139 4.47 -15.69 2.89
C ASP A 139 4.26 -14.44 3.80
N PHE A 140 3.47 -13.46 3.37
CA PHE A 140 3.40 -12.12 3.96
C PHE A 140 2.23 -11.87 4.92
N GLN A 141 1.28 -12.80 5.07
CA GLN A 141 0.11 -12.56 5.92
C GLN A 141 -0.41 -13.84 6.57
N ASP A 142 -0.52 -13.82 7.91
CA ASP A 142 -1.40 -14.71 8.68
C ASP A 142 -2.86 -14.32 8.39
N VAL A 143 -3.37 -14.73 7.22
CA VAL A 143 -4.76 -14.50 6.85
C VAL A 143 -5.62 -15.51 7.59
N ARG A 144 -5.96 -15.19 8.85
CA ARG A 144 -7.08 -15.82 9.53
C ARG A 144 -8.32 -15.64 8.67
N VAL A 145 -8.75 -16.72 8.00
CA VAL A 145 -9.95 -16.76 7.15
C VAL A 145 -11.17 -16.43 8.02
N HIS A 146 -11.53 -15.15 8.09
CA HIS A 146 -12.69 -14.71 8.85
C HIS A 146 -13.89 -14.60 7.91
N LYS A 147 -14.75 -15.62 7.96
CA LYS A 147 -16.07 -15.72 7.27
C LYS A 147 -15.99 -15.82 5.73
N PRO A 148 -15.66 -17.01 5.20
CA PRO A 148 -15.71 -17.28 3.76
C PRO A 148 -17.12 -17.09 3.18
N ILE A 149 -17.22 -16.67 1.92
CA ILE A 149 -18.49 -16.67 1.17
C ILE A 149 -18.85 -18.12 0.89
N LEU A 150 -20.09 -18.51 1.21
CA LEU A 150 -20.60 -19.89 1.06
C LEU A 150 -19.76 -20.97 1.78
N GLY A 151 -18.92 -20.61 2.75
CA GLY A 151 -18.09 -21.56 3.48
C GLY A 151 -16.77 -21.94 2.79
N VAL A 152 -16.60 -21.64 1.49
CA VAL A 152 -15.51 -22.19 0.66
C VAL A 152 -14.67 -21.10 -0.03
N VAL A 153 -15.27 -19.98 -0.42
CA VAL A 153 -14.58 -18.97 -1.25
C VAL A 153 -14.11 -17.78 -0.40
N PRO A 154 -12.80 -17.43 -0.41
CA PRO A 154 -12.31 -16.28 0.33
C PRO A 154 -12.88 -14.96 -0.20
N ARG A 155 -13.43 -14.11 0.70
CA ARG A 155 -13.98 -12.78 0.35
C ARG A 155 -12.97 -11.91 -0.39
N ARG A 156 -11.71 -11.95 0.04
CA ARG A 156 -10.59 -11.19 -0.52
C ARG A 156 -10.36 -11.55 -2.00
N LEU A 157 -10.32 -12.85 -2.32
CA LEU A 157 -10.18 -13.35 -3.69
C LEU A 157 -11.33 -12.86 -4.59
N VAL A 158 -12.57 -12.91 -4.10
CA VAL A 158 -13.75 -12.42 -4.83
C VAL A 158 -13.69 -10.91 -5.03
N GLY A 159 -13.25 -10.16 -4.03
CA GLY A 159 -13.09 -8.71 -4.12
C GLY A 159 -12.09 -8.31 -5.20
N VAL A 160 -10.89 -8.89 -5.15
CA VAL A 160 -9.82 -8.59 -6.12
C VAL A 160 -10.23 -8.97 -7.55
N LEU A 161 -10.70 -10.21 -7.76
CA LEU A 161 -11.15 -10.66 -9.08
C LEU A 161 -12.37 -9.89 -9.57
N GLY A 162 -13.31 -9.58 -8.68
CA GLY A 162 -14.52 -8.84 -9.00
C GLY A 162 -14.23 -7.41 -9.42
N VAL A 163 -13.39 -6.69 -8.67
CA VAL A 163 -12.98 -5.32 -9.01
C VAL A 163 -12.24 -5.31 -10.34
N ALA A 164 -11.30 -6.24 -10.56
CA ALA A 164 -10.57 -6.34 -11.82
C ALA A 164 -11.48 -6.62 -13.02
N PHE A 165 -12.40 -7.59 -12.88
CA PHE A 165 -13.35 -7.93 -13.94
C PHE A 165 -14.32 -6.78 -14.25
N VAL A 166 -14.89 -6.15 -13.23
CA VAL A 166 -15.79 -5.00 -13.41
C VAL A 166 -15.04 -3.85 -14.08
N THR A 167 -13.82 -3.56 -13.65
CA THR A 167 -12.99 -2.53 -14.27
C THR A 167 -12.68 -2.85 -15.72
N ALA A 168 -12.41 -4.12 -16.05
CA ALA A 168 -12.20 -4.57 -17.43
C ALA A 168 -13.45 -4.33 -18.29
N VAL A 169 -14.63 -4.77 -17.81
CA VAL A 169 -15.90 -4.55 -18.52
C VAL A 169 -16.15 -3.06 -18.75
N VAL A 170 -16.02 -2.24 -17.70
CA VAL A 170 -16.26 -0.79 -17.78
C VAL A 170 -15.27 -0.12 -18.72
N GLY A 171 -13.97 -0.39 -18.57
CA GLY A 171 -12.92 0.22 -19.39
C GLY A 171 -13.04 -0.16 -20.86
N LEU A 172 -13.23 -1.45 -21.16
CA LEU A 172 -13.40 -1.92 -22.53
C LEU A 172 -14.67 -1.38 -23.19
N THR A 173 -15.76 -1.24 -22.43
CA THR A 173 -17.01 -0.67 -22.94
C THR A 173 -16.89 0.83 -23.17
N ALA A 174 -16.33 1.56 -22.19
CA ALA A 174 -16.20 3.01 -22.26
C ALA A 174 -15.29 3.47 -23.41
N TRP A 175 -14.26 2.70 -23.74
CA TRP A 175 -13.37 2.97 -24.89
C TRP A 175 -13.83 2.34 -26.21
N GLY A 176 -15.01 1.70 -26.25
CA GLY A 176 -15.54 1.07 -27.46
C GLY A 176 -14.69 -0.08 -28.00
N ARG A 177 -13.92 -0.76 -27.14
CA ARG A 177 -13.04 -1.88 -27.52
C ARG A 177 -13.76 -3.21 -27.68
N VAL A 178 -14.97 -3.32 -27.11
CA VAL A 178 -15.77 -4.54 -27.10
C VAL A 178 -17.09 -4.29 -27.83
N ASP A 179 -17.38 -5.16 -28.79
CA ASP A 179 -18.69 -5.26 -29.43
C ASP A 179 -19.55 -6.31 -28.70
N TRP A 180 -20.63 -5.84 -28.09
CA TRP A 180 -21.58 -6.68 -27.36
C TRP A 180 -22.52 -7.48 -28.28
N ALA A 181 -22.56 -7.19 -29.58
CA ALA A 181 -23.27 -8.02 -30.56
C ALA A 181 -22.59 -9.39 -30.75
N ALA A 182 -21.31 -9.50 -30.40
CA ALA A 182 -20.54 -10.75 -30.40
C ALA A 182 -20.18 -11.17 -28.95
N PRO A 183 -21.13 -11.70 -28.16
CA PRO A 183 -20.95 -11.91 -26.72
C PRO A 183 -19.81 -12.86 -26.36
N ALA A 184 -19.51 -13.86 -27.19
CA ALA A 184 -18.40 -14.77 -26.96
C ALA A 184 -17.03 -14.06 -27.07
N VAL A 185 -16.89 -13.17 -28.06
CA VAL A 185 -15.67 -12.36 -28.24
C VAL A 185 -15.57 -11.35 -27.11
N ALA A 186 -16.67 -10.67 -26.76
CA ALA A 186 -16.73 -9.74 -25.64
C ALA A 186 -16.27 -10.38 -24.32
N LEU A 187 -16.74 -11.59 -24.01
CA LEU A 187 -16.30 -12.36 -22.85
C LEU A 187 -14.81 -12.70 -22.93
N GLY A 188 -14.34 -13.17 -24.09
CA GLY A 188 -12.93 -13.47 -24.30
C GLY A 188 -12.04 -12.25 -24.06
N SER A 189 -12.37 -11.11 -24.66
CA SER A 189 -11.63 -9.85 -24.51
C SER A 189 -11.63 -9.37 -23.07
N THR A 190 -12.77 -9.46 -22.40
CA THR A 190 -12.91 -9.09 -20.99
C THR A 190 -12.04 -9.98 -20.10
N LEU A 191 -12.03 -11.28 -20.34
CA LEU A 191 -11.25 -12.23 -19.57
C LEU A 191 -9.74 -12.01 -19.75
N VAL A 192 -9.30 -11.74 -20.98
CA VAL A 192 -7.91 -11.40 -21.29
C VAL A 192 -7.50 -10.11 -20.58
N ALA A 193 -8.32 -9.07 -20.62
CA ALA A 193 -8.06 -7.81 -19.92
C ALA A 193 -8.09 -7.95 -18.40
N THR A 194 -8.93 -8.86 -17.88
CA THR A 194 -9.05 -9.12 -16.44
C THR A 194 -7.74 -9.65 -15.85
N LEU A 195 -6.95 -10.39 -16.61
CA LEU A 195 -5.70 -10.99 -16.11
C LEU A 195 -4.71 -9.93 -15.59
N PRO A 196 -4.19 -8.98 -16.40
CA PRO A 196 -3.26 -7.97 -15.89
C PRO A 196 -3.92 -7.04 -14.86
N MET A 197 -5.21 -6.75 -14.99
CA MET A 197 -5.95 -5.95 -14.00
C MET A 197 -6.05 -6.65 -12.64
N ALA A 198 -6.25 -7.97 -12.62
CA ALA A 198 -6.33 -8.77 -11.40
C ALA A 198 -4.99 -8.86 -10.69
N VAL A 199 -3.88 -8.91 -11.44
CA VAL A 199 -2.52 -8.80 -10.89
C VAL A 199 -2.34 -7.44 -10.23
N GLY A 200 -2.67 -6.35 -10.93
CA GLY A 200 -2.59 -4.99 -10.38
C GLY A 200 -3.45 -4.80 -9.13
N ALA A 201 -4.68 -5.31 -9.13
CA ALA A 201 -5.58 -5.27 -7.98
C ALA A 201 -5.06 -6.09 -6.80
N ALA A 202 -4.51 -7.29 -7.05
CA ALA A 202 -3.93 -8.14 -6.01
C ALA A 202 -2.70 -7.48 -5.35
N LEU A 203 -1.88 -6.79 -6.14
CA LEU A 203 -0.73 -6.04 -5.63
C LEU A 203 -1.13 -4.77 -4.87
N GLY A 204 -2.12 -4.01 -5.37
CA GLY A 204 -2.65 -2.85 -4.67
C GLY A 204 -3.23 -3.22 -3.30
N ASP A 205 -3.88 -4.37 -3.21
CA ASP A 205 -4.42 -4.92 -1.96
C ASP A 205 -3.33 -5.47 -1.00
N LEU A 206 -2.07 -5.57 -1.45
CA LEU A 206 -0.93 -5.96 -0.61
C LEU A 206 -0.15 -4.75 -0.06
N LEU A 207 -0.34 -3.55 -0.59
CA LEU A 207 0.35 -2.35 -0.10
C LEU A 207 -0.32 -1.84 1.19
N PRO A 208 0.46 -1.48 2.23
CA PRO A 208 -0.10 -0.89 3.45
C PRO A 208 -0.70 0.49 3.12
N GLY A 209 -1.95 0.69 3.53
CA GLY A 209 -2.61 2.00 3.55
C GLY A 209 -2.17 2.88 4.71
#